data_AF-A0A0L8N1Z7-F1
#
_entry.id   AF-A0A0L8N1Z7-F1
#
_cell.length_a   1.000
_cell.length_b   1.000
_cell.length_c   1.000
_cell.angle_alpha   90.00
_cell.angle_beta   90.00
_cell.angle_gamma   90.00
#
_symmetry.space_group_name_H-M   'P 1'
#
loop_
_entity.id
_entity.type
_entity.pdbx_description
1 polymer ?
#
loop_
_entity_poly.entity_id
_entity_poly.type
_entity_poly.pdbx_seq_one_letter_code
_entity_poly.pdbx_strand_id
1 'polypeptide(L)'
;MLPATSAEMSRLLTAVRRGRVLTVAGAFREPRSLLVREIARRIASNFYDGVALVAMDPLHGGYGVRELTAELGSVPGMSQSACGRTDTASWLAERDMLLVLDGAEQLGPDALAWLRKVLAMAPGLRILAAGRSPLAFEQERIHRL
;
A
#
# COMPACT_ATOMS: atom_id res chain seq x y z
N MET A 1 21.83 -5.72 1.58
CA MET A 1 21.52 -6.86 0.70
C MET A 1 20.00 -6.91 0.56
N LEU A 2 19.44 -6.97 -0.66
CA LEU A 2 17.98 -7.05 -0.83
C LEU A 2 17.49 -8.44 -0.43
N PRO A 3 16.36 -8.58 0.29
CA PRO A 3 15.87 -9.88 0.77
C PRO A 3 15.15 -10.70 -0.32
N ALA A 4 15.42 -10.42 -1.60
CA ALA A 4 14.85 -11.13 -2.73
C ALA A 4 15.87 -11.28 -3.86
N THR A 5 15.94 -12.47 -4.45
CA THR A 5 16.70 -12.74 -5.67
C THR A 5 16.08 -12.04 -6.89
N SER A 6 16.81 -11.96 -8.00
CA SER A 6 16.29 -11.37 -9.26
C SER A 6 15.03 -12.08 -9.78
N ALA A 7 14.99 -13.42 -9.66
CA ALA A 7 13.86 -14.23 -10.08
C ALA A 7 12.63 -13.99 -9.19
N GLU A 8 12.82 -13.92 -7.87
CA GLU A 8 11.75 -13.60 -6.92
C GLU A 8 11.22 -12.18 -7.14
N MET A 9 12.11 -11.21 -7.30
CA MET A 9 11.73 -9.85 -7.63
C MET A 9 10.85 -9.81 -8.89
N SER A 10 11.25 -10.50 -9.96
CA SER A 10 10.45 -10.57 -11.19
C SER A 10 9.05 -11.16 -10.97
N ARG A 11 8.93 -12.18 -10.11
CA ARG A 11 7.64 -12.75 -9.71
C ARG A 11 6.80 -11.75 -8.90
N LEU A 12 7.41 -11.05 -7.94
CA LEU A 12 6.74 -10.06 -7.10
C LEU A 12 6.23 -8.86 -7.92
N LEU A 13 7.06 -8.33 -8.82
CA LEU A 13 6.66 -7.26 -9.75
C LEU A 13 5.46 -7.71 -10.61
N THR A 14 5.44 -8.98 -11.04
CA THR A 14 4.32 -9.54 -11.81
C THR A 14 3.08 -9.72 -10.94
N ALA A 15 3.25 -10.16 -9.70
CA ALA A 15 2.17 -10.32 -8.73
C ALA A 15 1.48 -8.99 -8.40
N VAL A 16 2.25 -7.90 -8.25
CA VAL A 16 1.66 -6.56 -8.06
C VAL A 16 0.93 -6.10 -9.33
N ARG A 17 1.51 -6.30 -10.52
CA ARG A 17 0.87 -5.87 -11.78
C ARG A 17 -0.45 -6.59 -12.07
N ARG A 18 -0.51 -7.90 -11.81
CA ARG A 18 -1.69 -8.74 -12.05
C ARG A 18 -2.66 -8.81 -10.88
N GLY A 19 -2.25 -8.30 -9.72
CA GLY A 19 -3.02 -8.36 -8.49
C GLY A 19 -3.50 -6.99 -8.05
N ARG A 20 -4.39 -7.01 -7.06
CA ARG A 20 -4.87 -5.79 -6.41
C ARG A 20 -4.26 -5.59 -5.03
N VAL A 21 -3.91 -6.67 -4.35
CA VAL A 21 -3.31 -6.63 -3.02
C VAL A 21 -2.17 -7.63 -2.97
N LEU A 22 -0.97 -7.15 -2.61
CA LEU A 22 0.17 -7.97 -2.25
C LEU A 22 0.63 -7.57 -0.84
N THR A 23 0.75 -8.54 0.05
CA THR A 23 1.33 -8.33 1.38
C THR A 23 2.62 -9.11 1.53
N VAL A 24 3.69 -8.40 1.85
CA VAL A 24 4.95 -8.94 2.32
C VAL A 24 4.85 -9.13 3.83
N ALA A 25 4.61 -10.37 4.24
CA ALA A 25 4.50 -10.78 5.62
C ALA A 25 5.83 -11.33 6.14
N GLY A 26 6.18 -11.04 7.38
CA GLY A 26 7.40 -11.58 7.99
C GLY A 26 7.59 -11.10 9.41
N ALA A 27 8.51 -11.71 10.16
CA ALA A 27 8.73 -11.34 11.56
C ALA A 27 9.38 -9.96 11.72
N PHE A 28 10.36 -9.64 10.85
CA PHE A 28 11.18 -8.45 10.95
C PHE A 28 10.68 -7.34 10.02
N ARG A 29 10.65 -6.11 10.52
CA ARG A 29 10.18 -4.94 9.76
C ARG A 29 11.10 -4.59 8.61
N GLU A 30 12.39 -4.43 8.89
CA GLU A 30 13.36 -3.86 7.96
C GLU A 30 13.46 -4.61 6.62
N PRO A 31 13.54 -5.96 6.56
CA PRO A 31 13.50 -6.67 5.29
C PRO A 31 12.20 -6.43 4.49
N ARG A 32 11.04 -6.40 5.15
CA ARG A 32 9.76 -6.15 4.47
C ARG A 32 9.72 -4.73 3.91
N SER A 33 10.12 -3.73 4.71
CA SER A 33 10.18 -2.32 4.33
C SER A 33 11.10 -2.10 3.13
N LEU A 34 12.29 -2.71 3.15
CA LEU A 34 13.23 -2.68 2.02
C LEU A 34 12.62 -3.30 0.76
N LEU A 35 11.96 -4.46 0.88
CA LEU A 35 11.39 -5.16 -0.25
C LEU A 35 10.23 -4.39 -0.89
N VAL A 36 9.28 -3.88 -0.09
CA VAL A 36 8.11 -3.17 -0.63
C VAL A 36 8.51 -1.84 -1.28
N ARG A 37 9.48 -1.12 -0.70
CA ARG A 37 10.01 0.13 -1.29
C ARG A 37 10.74 -0.15 -2.60
N GLU A 38 11.51 -1.23 -2.68
CA GLU A 38 12.21 -1.60 -3.90
C GLU A 38 11.24 -2.05 -5.01
N ILE A 39 10.21 -2.83 -4.66
CA ILE A 39 9.14 -3.19 -5.60
C ILE A 39 8.47 -1.93 -6.13
N ALA A 40 8.02 -1.05 -5.23
CA ALA A 40 7.33 0.19 -5.57
C ALA A 40 8.16 1.08 -6.51
N ARG A 41 9.45 1.25 -6.21
CA ARG A 41 10.39 2.00 -7.07
C ARG A 41 10.49 1.42 -8.48
N ARG A 42 10.50 0.10 -8.62
CA ARG A 42 10.64 -0.59 -9.92
C ARG A 42 9.38 -0.60 -10.77
N ILE A 43 8.21 -0.46 -10.17
CA ILE A 43 6.91 -0.46 -10.89
C ILE A 43 6.23 0.91 -10.91
N ALA A 44 6.88 1.95 -10.38
CA ALA A 44 6.27 3.28 -10.30
C ALA A 44 5.77 3.79 -11.65
N SER A 45 6.53 3.53 -12.74
CA SER A 45 6.16 3.91 -14.10
C SER A 45 4.97 3.15 -14.69
N ASN A 46 4.48 2.10 -14.02
CA ASN A 46 3.31 1.34 -14.45
C ASN A 46 1.97 1.95 -14.00
N PHE A 47 2.00 2.98 -13.16
CA PHE A 47 0.82 3.61 -12.57
C PHE A 47 0.71 5.05 -13.06
N TYR A 48 -0.39 5.37 -13.73
CA TYR A 48 -0.61 6.69 -14.32
C TYR A 48 -0.63 7.80 -13.25
N ASP A 49 -1.27 7.52 -12.12
CA ASP A 49 -1.37 8.44 -10.98
C ASP A 49 -0.22 8.28 -9.97
N GLY A 50 0.76 7.43 -10.28
CA GLY A 50 1.97 7.24 -9.50
C GLY A 50 1.84 6.33 -8.27
N VAL A 51 2.71 6.56 -7.29
CA VAL A 51 2.87 5.71 -6.09
C VAL A 51 2.79 6.57 -4.84
N ALA A 52 1.92 6.18 -3.91
CA ALA A 52 1.84 6.76 -2.57
C ALA A 52 2.47 5.80 -1.56
N LEU A 53 3.44 6.29 -0.79
CA LEU A 53 4.06 5.52 0.30
C LEU A 53 3.64 6.10 1.64
N VAL A 54 2.95 5.28 2.44
CA VAL A 54 2.59 5.57 3.83
C VAL A 54 3.47 4.70 4.73
N ALA A 55 4.42 5.33 5.40
CA ALA A 55 5.29 4.66 6.37
C ALA A 55 4.75 4.88 7.78
N MET A 56 4.19 3.84 8.36
CA MET A 56 3.55 3.90 9.68
C MET A 56 4.59 3.77 10.79
N ASP A 57 4.62 4.78 11.66
CA ASP A 57 5.47 4.81 12.83
C ASP A 57 5.02 3.73 13.82
N PRO A 58 5.91 2.80 14.25
CA PRO A 58 5.56 1.81 15.26
C PRO A 58 5.20 2.38 16.63
N LEU A 59 5.57 3.63 16.92
CA LEU A 59 5.21 4.34 18.14
C LEU A 59 3.82 4.99 18.07
N HIS A 60 3.24 5.09 16.87
CA HIS A 60 1.85 5.49 16.71
C HIS A 60 0.97 4.36 17.24
N GLY A 61 0.08 4.65 18.20
CA GLY A 61 -0.81 3.69 18.86
C GLY A 61 -1.94 3.13 17.97
N GLY A 62 -1.67 2.94 16.68
CA GLY A 62 -2.62 2.52 15.65
C GLY A 62 -2.98 3.65 14.69
N TYR A 63 -3.06 3.32 13.40
CA TYR A 63 -3.53 4.18 12.33
C TYR A 63 -5.00 3.88 12.06
N GLY A 64 -5.88 4.85 12.33
CA GLY A 64 -7.26 4.84 11.91
C GLY A 64 -7.44 5.42 10.50
N VAL A 65 -8.70 5.62 10.09
CA VAL A 65 -9.01 6.20 8.78
C VAL A 65 -8.44 7.62 8.67
N ARG A 66 -8.57 8.42 9.73
CA ARG A 66 -8.14 9.83 9.74
C ARG A 66 -6.64 9.98 9.59
N GLU A 67 -5.88 9.16 10.32
CA GLU A 67 -4.41 9.18 10.27
C GLU A 67 -3.94 8.70 8.89
N LEU A 68 -4.55 7.64 8.36
CA LEU A 68 -4.22 7.14 7.02
C LEU A 68 -4.54 8.16 5.90
N THR A 69 -5.68 8.84 5.97
CA THR A 69 -6.03 9.87 4.96
C THR A 69 -5.16 11.12 5.09
N ALA A 70 -4.76 11.50 6.30
CA ALA A 70 -3.83 12.61 6.53
C ALA A 70 -2.43 12.31 5.94
N GLU A 71 -1.91 11.11 6.17
CA GLU A 71 -0.65 10.66 5.56
C GLU A 71 -0.74 10.67 4.04
N LEU A 72 -1.84 10.14 3.47
CA LEU A 72 -2.07 10.17 2.03
C LEU A 72 -2.12 11.59 1.46
N GLY A 73 -2.77 12.52 2.15
CA GLY A 73 -2.83 13.92 1.72
C GLY A 73 -1.50 14.68 1.80
N SER A 74 -0.55 14.15 2.58
CA SER A 74 0.80 14.71 2.74
C SER A 74 1.80 14.20 1.70
N VAL A 75 1.43 13.16 0.95
CA VAL A 75 2.26 12.64 -0.16
C VAL A 75 2.32 13.71 -1.28
N PRO A 76 3.52 14.10 -1.75
CA PRO A 76 3.66 15.05 -2.85
C PRO A 76 2.94 14.58 -4.12
N GLY A 77 2.15 15.45 -4.75
CA GLY A 77 1.30 15.09 -5.89
C GLY A 77 -0.04 14.45 -5.53
N MET A 78 -0.29 14.20 -4.24
CA MET A 78 -1.52 13.62 -3.70
C MET A 78 -2.34 14.59 -2.84
N SER A 79 -2.02 15.89 -2.88
CA SER A 79 -2.72 16.91 -2.11
C SER A 79 -4.22 16.93 -2.45
N GLN A 80 -5.03 16.55 -1.47
CA GLN A 80 -6.50 16.53 -1.56
C GLN A 80 -7.07 17.95 -1.83
N SER A 81 -6.34 18.98 -1.37
CA SER A 81 -6.71 20.39 -1.50
C SER A 81 -6.75 20.88 -2.95
N ALA A 82 -6.05 20.23 -3.89
CA ALA A 82 -6.07 20.62 -5.30
C ALA A 82 -7.36 20.18 -6.03
N CYS A 83 -8.13 19.25 -5.47
CA CYS A 83 -9.25 18.60 -6.17
C CYS A 83 -10.65 18.94 -5.63
N GLY A 84 -10.78 19.77 -4.59
CA GLY A 84 -12.08 20.15 -4.02
C GLY A 84 -12.93 18.99 -3.48
N ARG A 85 -12.35 17.79 -3.32
CA ARG A 85 -13.03 16.60 -2.81
C ARG A 85 -12.83 16.50 -1.31
N THR A 86 -13.94 16.48 -0.58
CA THR A 86 -13.97 16.29 0.87
C THR A 86 -13.67 14.84 1.27
N ASP A 87 -13.73 13.89 0.32
CA ASP A 87 -13.58 12.45 0.59
C ASP A 87 -12.39 11.82 -0.16
N THR A 88 -11.42 11.34 0.61
CA THR A 88 -10.24 10.63 0.12
C THR A 88 -10.59 9.32 -0.59
N ALA A 89 -11.67 8.63 -0.18
CA ALA A 89 -12.06 7.36 -0.79
C ALA A 89 -12.54 7.56 -2.24
N SER A 90 -13.38 8.57 -2.44
CA SER A 90 -13.76 9.03 -3.77
C SER A 90 -12.51 9.40 -4.58
N TRP A 91 -11.60 10.21 -4.02
CA TRP A 91 -10.38 10.64 -4.72
C TRP A 91 -9.48 9.47 -5.20
N LEU A 92 -9.45 8.36 -4.45
CA LEU A 92 -8.79 7.12 -4.85
C LEU A 92 -9.57 6.30 -5.89
N ALA A 93 -10.90 6.43 -5.95
CA ALA A 93 -11.77 5.63 -6.82
C ALA A 93 -11.48 5.79 -8.32
N GLU A 94 -11.04 6.98 -8.73
CA GLU A 94 -10.79 7.32 -10.13
C GLU A 94 -9.33 7.14 -10.56
N ARG A 95 -8.45 6.65 -9.67
CA ARG A 95 -7.00 6.60 -9.90
C ARG A 95 -6.47 5.21 -10.23
N ASP A 96 -5.49 5.19 -11.13
CA ASP A 96 -4.61 4.04 -11.37
C ASP A 96 -3.28 4.29 -10.65
N MET A 97 -3.23 3.90 -9.38
CA MET A 97 -2.10 4.14 -8.49
C MET A 97 -1.74 2.93 -7.63
N LEU A 98 -0.50 2.96 -7.12
CA LEU A 98 -0.02 2.03 -6.11
C LEU A 98 0.01 2.69 -4.74
N LEU A 99 -0.69 2.10 -3.77
CA LEU A 99 -0.60 2.46 -2.36
C LEU A 99 0.33 1.49 -1.63
N VAL A 100 1.44 1.99 -1.14
CA VAL A 100 2.42 1.22 -0.36
C VAL A 100 2.20 1.50 1.12
N LEU A 101 1.90 0.45 1.88
CA LEU A 101 1.64 0.52 3.33
C LEU A 101 2.79 -0.15 4.07
N ASP A 102 3.75 0.63 4.54
CA ASP A 102 4.93 0.12 5.25
C ASP A 102 4.70 0.17 6.77
N GLY A 103 4.65 -0.99 7.41
CA GLY A 103 4.29 -1.11 8.83
C GLY A 103 2.81 -1.39 9.06
N ALA A 104 2.19 -2.16 8.17
CA ALA A 104 0.76 -2.44 8.14
C ALA A 104 0.21 -3.13 9.40
N GLU A 105 1.07 -3.65 10.28
CA GLU A 105 0.66 -4.07 11.63
C GLU A 105 0.06 -2.94 12.49
N GLN A 106 0.31 -1.69 12.15
CA GLN A 106 -0.27 -0.54 12.84
C GLN A 106 -1.66 -0.17 12.32
N LEU A 107 -2.18 -0.81 11.26
CA LEU A 107 -3.51 -0.51 10.75
C LEU A 107 -4.58 -1.01 11.71
N GLY A 108 -5.42 -0.09 12.17
CA GLY A 108 -6.61 -0.43 12.95
C GLY A 108 -7.69 -1.11 12.10
N PRO A 109 -8.67 -1.77 12.74
CA PRO A 109 -9.77 -2.45 12.06
C PRO A 109 -10.58 -1.49 11.16
N ASP A 110 -10.79 -0.26 11.61
CA ASP A 110 -11.54 0.75 10.84
C ASP A 110 -10.80 1.18 9.57
N ALA A 111 -9.46 1.31 9.64
CA ALA A 111 -8.63 1.60 8.47
C ALA A 111 -8.67 0.44 7.46
N LEU A 112 -8.61 -0.81 7.93
CA LEU A 112 -8.75 -1.99 7.07
C LEU A 112 -10.12 -2.05 6.40
N ALA A 113 -11.20 -1.79 7.15
CA ALA A 113 -12.56 -1.76 6.60
C ALA A 113 -12.72 -0.66 5.54
N TRP A 114 -12.15 0.52 5.79
CA TRP A 114 -12.12 1.61 4.83
C TRP A 114 -11.32 1.25 3.56
N LEU A 115 -10.11 0.69 3.70
CA LEU A 115 -9.30 0.25 2.55
C LEU A 115 -10.02 -0.79 1.69
N ARG A 116 -10.77 -1.72 2.28
CA ARG A 116 -11.61 -2.68 1.53
C ARG A 116 -12.69 -1.98 0.70
N LYS A 117 -13.38 -1.00 1.29
CA LYS A 117 -14.38 -0.19 0.58
C LYS A 117 -13.75 0.58 -0.58
N VAL A 118 -12.60 1.21 -0.34
CA VAL A 118 -11.87 1.92 -1.40
C VAL A 118 -11.48 0.95 -2.52
N LEU A 119 -10.90 -0.22 -2.21
CA LEU A 119 -10.57 -1.22 -3.22
C LEU A 119 -11.79 -1.63 -4.05
N ALA A 120 -12.96 -1.80 -3.43
CA ALA A 120 -14.18 -2.15 -4.15
C ALA A 120 -14.61 -1.05 -5.15
N MET A 121 -14.41 0.22 -4.81
CA MET A 121 -14.78 1.36 -5.67
C MET A 121 -13.70 1.76 -6.68
N ALA A 122 -12.43 1.42 -6.40
CA ALA A 122 -11.26 1.93 -7.11
C ALA A 122 -10.55 0.83 -7.93
N PRO A 123 -11.05 0.38 -9.09
CA PRO A 123 -10.48 -0.77 -9.81
C PRO A 123 -9.00 -0.59 -10.20
N GLY A 124 -8.54 0.65 -10.42
CA GLY A 124 -7.14 0.99 -10.70
C GLY A 124 -6.23 0.98 -9.46
N LEU A 125 -6.79 1.07 -8.25
CA LEU A 125 -6.01 1.07 -7.01
C LEU A 125 -5.45 -0.32 -6.72
N ARG A 126 -4.15 -0.34 -6.43
CA ARG A 126 -3.42 -1.52 -5.95
C ARG A 126 -2.74 -1.22 -4.62
N ILE A 127 -2.69 -2.21 -3.73
CA ILE A 127 -2.08 -2.13 -2.41
C ILE A 127 -0.87 -3.05 -2.34
N LEU A 128 0.25 -2.51 -1.86
CA LEU A 128 1.46 -3.24 -1.53
C LEU A 128 1.78 -3.02 -0.05
N ALA A 129 1.57 -4.01 0.80
CA ALA A 129 1.74 -3.87 2.23
C ALA A 129 2.99 -4.61 2.75
N ALA A 130 3.67 -4.03 3.73
CA ALA A 130 4.68 -4.70 4.56
C ALA A 130 4.14 -4.80 5.99
N GLY A 131 3.90 -6.03 6.46
CA GLY A 131 3.25 -6.27 7.75
C GLY A 131 3.73 -7.52 8.47
N ARG A 132 3.44 -7.65 9.76
CA ARG A 132 3.71 -8.90 10.52
C ARG A 132 2.85 -10.07 10.04
N SER A 133 1.66 -9.75 9.58
CA SER A 133 0.65 -10.70 9.11
C SER A 133 0.00 -10.18 7.82
N PRO A 134 -0.67 -11.05 7.05
CA PRO A 134 -1.53 -10.64 5.94
C PRO A 134 -2.65 -9.68 6.37
N LEU A 135 -3.15 -8.87 5.45
CA LEU A 135 -4.29 -7.96 5.67
C LEU A 135 -5.64 -8.71 5.68
N ALA A 136 -5.65 -9.97 5.23
CA ALA A 136 -6.81 -10.82 5.03
C ALA A 136 -7.82 -10.21 4.05
N PHE A 137 -7.34 -9.67 2.92
CA PHE A 137 -8.19 -9.10 1.86
C PHE A 137 -8.56 -10.18 0.84
N GLU A 138 -9.68 -9.99 0.14
CA GLU A 138 -10.04 -10.90 -0.95
C GLU A 138 -9.01 -10.84 -2.08
N GLN A 139 -8.64 -12.00 -2.63
CA GLN A 139 -7.63 -12.12 -3.69
C GLN A 139 -6.25 -11.56 -3.31
N GLU A 140 -5.99 -11.38 -2.01
CA GLU A 140 -4.69 -10.99 -1.48
C GLU A 140 -3.65 -12.04 -1.82
N ARG A 141 -2.55 -11.59 -2.40
CA ARG A 141 -1.34 -12.39 -2.57
C ARG A 141 -0.43 -12.16 -1.38
N ILE A 142 0.15 -13.24 -0.86
CA ILE A 142 1.02 -13.19 0.31
C ILE A 142 2.42 -13.65 -0.10
N HIS A 143 3.42 -12.82 0.16
CA HIS A 143 4.82 -13.20 0.09
C HIS A 143 5.38 -13.24 1.51
N ARG A 144 6.01 -14.36 1.89
CA ARG A 144 6.59 -14.54 3.21
C ARG A 144 8.10 -14.36 3.15
N LEU A 145 8.62 -13.55 4.07
CA LEU A 145 10.05 -13.40 4.38
C LEU A 145 10.43 -14.20 5.62
#